data_AF-A0A949U508-F1
#
_entry.id   AF-A0A949U508-F1
#
_cell.length_a   1.000
_cell.length_b   1.000
_cell.length_c   1.000
_cell.angle_alpha   90.00
_cell.angle_beta   90.00
_cell.angle_gamma   90.00
#
_symmetry.space_group_name_H-M   'P 1'
#
loop_
_entity.id
_entity.type
_entity.pdbx_description
1 polymer ?
#
loop_
_entity_poly.entity_id
_entity_poly.type
_entity_poly.pdbx_seq_one_letter_code
_entity_poly.pdbx_strand_id
1 'polypeptide(L)'
;MRTIVLDADNGFAVPLEHIADLTGPVLIDADLPSSVRSQLCALGAEPAAEAPVRICASSSTHAMAVMERALDIGEWERSQSHSSLVPYLREESEEFIAAVVAWERGEASAEELKKELADVYLQVLFHAELARRRGDFSMVEVAQAFVEKLQVRAPYLFDGTTEIVAVEEQKNLWEKGKQTEQRRERGDSVY
;
A
#
# COMPACT_ATOMS: atom_id res chain seq x y z
N MET A 1 10.20 2.46 23.06
CA MET A 1 8.90 2.16 23.69
C MET A 1 7.85 2.96 22.95
N ARG A 2 6.98 2.31 22.19
CA ARG A 2 5.83 2.87 21.48
C ARG A 2 4.67 1.90 21.69
N THR A 3 3.46 2.36 21.45
CA THR A 3 2.30 1.97 22.24
C THR A 3 1.06 1.94 21.31
N ILE A 4 -0.01 1.17 21.60
CA ILE A 4 -1.16 0.81 20.72
C ILE A 4 -2.54 1.00 21.42
N VAL A 5 -3.56 1.71 20.84
CA VAL A 5 -4.95 1.70 21.40
C VAL A 5 -5.75 0.76 20.53
N LEU A 6 -6.65 0.01 21.14
CA LEU A 6 -7.81 -0.54 20.47
C LEU A 6 -9.03 0.27 20.93
N ASP A 7 -9.31 1.36 20.20
CA ASP A 7 -10.47 2.22 20.44
C ASP A 7 -11.69 1.56 19.80
N ALA A 8 -12.69 1.23 20.62
CA ALA A 8 -13.90 0.54 20.18
C ALA A 8 -14.99 1.48 19.63
N ASP A 9 -14.87 2.80 19.87
CA ASP A 9 -15.89 3.80 19.55
C ASP A 9 -15.52 4.66 18.32
N ASN A 10 -14.24 4.65 17.91
CA ASN A 10 -13.80 5.23 16.63
C ASN A 10 -13.58 4.13 15.58
N GLY A 11 -14.03 4.37 14.34
CA GLY A 11 -14.02 3.41 13.22
C GLY A 11 -12.64 3.09 12.61
N PHE A 12 -11.61 2.92 13.45
CA PHE A 12 -10.23 2.59 13.09
C PHE A 12 -9.75 1.32 13.82
N ALA A 13 -10.64 0.34 13.98
CA ALA A 13 -10.26 -0.99 14.47
C ALA A 13 -9.31 -1.66 13.47
N VAL A 14 -8.19 -2.21 13.97
CA VAL A 14 -7.36 -3.14 13.19
C VAL A 14 -8.11 -4.47 13.10
N PRO A 15 -8.40 -5.01 11.90
CA PRO A 15 -9.03 -6.33 11.76
C PRO A 15 -8.20 -7.41 12.45
N LEU A 16 -8.85 -8.39 13.08
CA LEU A 16 -8.19 -9.40 13.94
C LEU A 16 -7.14 -10.22 13.16
N GLU A 17 -7.33 -10.40 11.86
CA GLU A 17 -6.42 -11.07 10.94
C GLU A 17 -5.04 -10.38 10.83
N HIS A 18 -4.96 -9.06 10.99
CA HIS A 18 -3.71 -8.30 10.88
C HIS A 18 -2.92 -8.21 12.19
N ILE A 19 -3.41 -8.81 13.28
CA ILE A 19 -2.69 -8.84 14.57
C ILE A 19 -1.40 -9.67 14.48
N ALA A 20 -1.36 -10.68 13.60
CA ALA A 20 -0.16 -11.53 13.41
C ALA A 20 1.04 -10.78 12.80
N ASP A 21 0.79 -9.65 12.12
CA ASP A 21 1.82 -8.82 11.47
C ASP A 21 2.46 -7.80 12.44
N LEU A 22 2.01 -7.74 13.70
CA LEU A 22 2.50 -6.80 14.71
C LEU A 22 3.87 -7.23 15.24
N THR A 23 4.88 -6.36 15.09
CA THR A 23 6.24 -6.58 15.61
C THR A 23 6.56 -5.65 16.79
N GLY A 24 6.93 -6.23 17.94
CA GLY A 24 7.35 -5.49 19.14
C GLY A 24 6.38 -5.65 20.33
N PRO A 25 6.65 -4.99 21.48
CA PRO A 25 5.80 -5.12 22.66
C PRO A 25 4.44 -4.45 22.43
N VAL A 26 3.39 -5.26 22.47
CA VAL A 26 1.98 -4.85 22.42
C VAL A 26 1.44 -4.79 23.85
N LEU A 27 0.72 -3.73 24.21
CA LEU A 27 -0.04 -3.70 25.47
C LEU A 27 -1.54 -3.67 25.20
N ILE A 28 -2.30 -4.36 26.04
CA ILE A 28 -3.73 -4.61 25.87
C ILE A 28 -4.55 -3.78 26.87
N ASP A 29 -5.67 -3.21 26.39
CA ASP A 29 -6.64 -2.51 27.22
C ASP A 29 -7.46 -3.49 28.11
N ALA A 30 -7.77 -3.05 29.33
CA ALA A 30 -8.45 -3.84 30.34
C ALA A 30 -9.96 -4.03 30.10
N ASP A 31 -10.58 -3.28 29.19
CA ASP A 31 -12.02 -3.32 28.91
C ASP A 31 -12.38 -4.12 27.62
N LEU A 32 -11.40 -4.67 26.90
CA LEU A 32 -11.66 -5.47 25.70
C LEU A 32 -12.41 -6.78 25.98
N PRO A 33 -13.25 -7.27 25.04
CA PRO A 33 -13.88 -8.59 25.13
C PRO A 33 -12.88 -9.71 25.41
N SER A 34 -13.27 -10.66 26.26
CA SER A 34 -12.36 -11.72 26.75
C SER A 34 -11.72 -12.55 25.64
N SER A 35 -12.45 -12.80 24.54
CA SER A 35 -11.96 -13.50 23.36
C SER A 35 -10.77 -12.80 22.68
N VAL A 36 -10.90 -11.48 22.46
CA VAL A 36 -9.85 -10.64 21.84
C VAL A 36 -8.62 -10.59 22.73
N ARG A 37 -8.82 -10.46 24.05
CA ARG A 37 -7.74 -10.47 25.04
C ARG A 37 -6.96 -11.79 25.03
N SER A 38 -7.64 -12.94 24.96
CA SER A 38 -6.99 -14.25 24.87
C SER A 38 -6.16 -14.42 23.59
N GLN A 39 -6.64 -13.90 22.46
CA GLN A 39 -5.90 -13.92 21.19
C GLN A 39 -4.63 -13.05 21.24
N LEU A 40 -4.73 -11.83 21.78
CA LEU A 40 -3.59 -10.92 21.94
C LEU A 40 -2.53 -11.47 22.92
N CYS A 41 -2.95 -12.01 24.08
CA CYS A 41 -2.00 -12.62 25.01
C CYS A 41 -1.27 -13.85 24.42
N ALA A 42 -1.92 -14.62 23.54
CA ALA A 42 -1.29 -15.74 22.84
C ALA A 42 -0.16 -15.29 21.87
N LEU A 43 -0.13 -14.02 21.50
CA LEU A 43 0.88 -13.39 20.65
C LEU A 43 1.92 -12.58 21.46
N GLY A 44 1.95 -12.73 22.79
CA GLY A 44 2.94 -12.10 23.66
C GLY A 44 2.61 -10.68 24.11
N ALA A 45 1.36 -10.23 23.96
CA ALA A 45 0.92 -8.94 24.45
C ALA A 45 0.56 -8.97 25.95
N GLU A 46 0.96 -7.93 26.69
CA GLU A 46 0.76 -7.83 28.15
C GLU A 46 -0.33 -6.79 28.52
N PRO A 47 -1.09 -6.96 29.62
CA PRO A 47 -2.07 -5.94 30.05
C PRO A 47 -1.40 -4.63 30.49
N ALA A 48 -1.88 -3.47 29.99
CA ALA A 48 -1.40 -2.17 30.45
C ALA A 48 -2.02 -1.76 31.80
N ALA A 49 -1.23 -1.14 32.67
CA ALA A 49 -1.70 -0.55 33.94
C ALA A 49 -1.97 0.96 33.86
N GLU A 50 -1.58 1.64 32.77
CA GLU A 50 -1.80 3.08 32.55
C GLU A 50 -2.30 3.37 31.13
N ALA A 51 -2.81 4.60 30.96
CA ALA A 51 -3.62 5.12 29.85
C ALA A 51 -3.23 4.62 28.46
N PRO A 52 -4.21 4.35 27.56
CA PRO A 52 -3.95 3.73 26.27
C PRO A 52 -3.01 4.61 25.43
N VAL A 53 -1.72 4.31 25.50
CA VAL A 53 -1.10 3.35 24.59
C VAL A 53 -1.65 3.60 23.13
N ARG A 54 -0.92 4.12 22.09
CA ARG A 54 -1.53 4.66 20.80
C ARG A 54 -0.95 4.28 19.39
N ILE A 55 -1.66 3.48 18.56
CA ILE A 55 -1.38 3.30 17.10
C ILE A 55 -2.06 4.42 16.32
N CYS A 56 -1.27 5.18 15.57
CA CYS A 56 -1.76 5.85 14.38
C CYS A 56 -1.54 4.92 13.19
N ALA A 57 -2.60 4.60 12.44
CA ALA A 57 -2.47 3.97 11.13
C ALA A 57 -1.54 4.82 10.24
N SER A 58 -0.75 4.20 9.36
CA SER A 58 0.08 4.97 8.43
C SER A 58 -0.80 5.79 7.49
N SER A 59 -0.30 6.92 6.96
CA SER A 59 -1.08 7.76 6.04
C SER A 59 -1.59 6.98 4.82
N SER A 60 -0.84 5.98 4.36
CA SER A 60 -1.25 5.06 3.29
C SER A 60 -2.40 4.13 3.73
N THR A 61 -2.34 3.59 4.94
CA THR A 61 -3.43 2.77 5.53
C THR A 61 -4.70 3.61 5.70
N HIS A 62 -4.55 4.86 6.14
CA HIS A 62 -5.68 5.79 6.25
C HIS A 62 -6.28 6.12 4.88
N ALA A 63 -5.46 6.34 3.84
CA ALA A 63 -5.95 6.57 2.48
C ALA A 63 -6.73 5.36 1.93
N MET A 64 -6.29 4.13 2.20
CA MET A 64 -7.02 2.91 1.86
C MET A 64 -8.38 2.86 2.58
N ALA A 65 -8.43 3.14 3.88
CA ALA A 65 -9.69 3.16 4.65
C ALA A 65 -10.65 4.27 4.20
N VAL A 66 -10.13 5.42 3.76
CA VAL A 66 -10.95 6.49 3.15
C VAL A 66 -11.54 6.04 1.82
N MET A 67 -10.77 5.34 0.97
CA MET A 67 -11.28 4.78 -0.29
C MET A 67 -12.34 3.69 -0.08
N GLU A 68 -12.11 2.76 0.86
CA GLU A 68 -13.11 1.77 1.27
C GLU A 68 -14.39 2.45 1.74
N ARG A 69 -14.27 3.46 2.61
CA ARG A 69 -15.42 4.23 3.10
C ARG A 69 -16.15 4.96 1.98
N ALA A 70 -15.43 5.51 1.01
CA ALA A 70 -16.00 6.20 -0.15
C ALA A 70 -16.85 5.23 -1.00
N LEU A 71 -16.39 4.00 -1.26
CA LEU A 71 -17.19 2.99 -1.96
C LEU A 71 -18.30 2.35 -1.09
N ASP A 72 -18.38 2.64 0.20
CA ASP A 72 -19.55 2.26 1.01
C ASP A 72 -20.70 3.27 0.90
N ILE A 73 -20.38 4.58 0.95
CA ILE A 73 -21.40 5.64 1.09
C ILE A 73 -21.57 6.55 -0.13
N GLY A 74 -20.57 6.64 -0.99
CA GLY A 74 -20.55 7.54 -2.13
C GLY A 74 -21.32 6.98 -3.33
N GLU A 75 -22.32 7.71 -3.80
CA GLU A 75 -23.13 7.28 -4.95
C GLU A 75 -22.29 7.26 -6.24
N TRP A 76 -21.45 8.27 -6.45
CA TRP A 76 -20.58 8.35 -7.62
C TRP A 76 -19.49 7.27 -7.59
N GLU A 77 -18.84 7.09 -6.45
CA GLU A 77 -17.77 6.12 -6.20
C GLU A 77 -18.28 4.69 -6.40
N ARG A 78 -19.49 4.38 -5.91
CA ARG A 78 -20.17 3.09 -6.11
C ARG A 78 -20.63 2.85 -7.54
N SER A 79 -20.82 3.90 -8.33
CA SER A 79 -21.15 3.78 -9.76
C SER A 79 -19.91 3.47 -10.63
N GLN A 80 -18.70 3.54 -10.07
CA GLN A 80 -17.47 3.33 -10.83
C GLN A 80 -17.16 1.88 -11.14
N SER A 81 -16.43 1.72 -12.24
CA SER A 81 -15.86 0.49 -12.76
C SER A 81 -14.45 0.79 -13.25
N HIS A 82 -13.61 -0.24 -13.41
CA HIS A 82 -12.28 -0.05 -14.01
C HIS A 82 -12.33 0.67 -15.35
N SER A 83 -13.33 0.36 -16.19
CA SER A 83 -13.53 1.00 -17.49
C SER A 83 -13.97 2.46 -17.42
N SER A 84 -14.79 2.85 -16.43
CA SER A 84 -15.25 4.24 -16.29
C SER A 84 -14.20 5.15 -15.66
N LEU A 85 -13.21 4.57 -14.96
CA LEU A 85 -12.08 5.30 -14.37
C LEU A 85 -10.93 5.60 -15.34
N VAL A 86 -10.78 4.84 -16.44
CA VAL A 86 -9.69 5.04 -17.43
C VAL A 86 -9.60 6.47 -17.99
N PRO A 87 -10.69 7.20 -18.30
CA PRO A 87 -10.62 8.59 -18.72
C PRO A 87 -9.98 9.50 -17.65
N TYR A 88 -10.40 9.35 -16.39
CA TYR A 88 -9.86 10.12 -15.27
C TYR A 88 -8.38 9.80 -15.06
N LEU A 89 -7.99 8.53 -14.99
CA LEU A 89 -6.57 8.14 -14.89
C LEU A 89 -5.70 8.73 -16.01
N ARG A 90 -6.24 8.92 -17.22
CA ARG A 90 -5.52 9.61 -18.30
C ARG A 90 -5.39 11.10 -18.02
N GLU A 91 -6.47 11.74 -17.58
CA GLU A 91 -6.50 13.16 -17.22
C GLU A 91 -5.47 13.45 -16.10
N GLU A 92 -5.54 12.75 -14.96
CA GLU A 92 -4.58 12.92 -13.84
C GLU A 92 -3.12 12.65 -14.28
N SER A 93 -2.91 11.71 -15.21
CA SER A 93 -1.57 11.43 -15.75
C SER A 93 -1.03 12.58 -16.59
N GLU A 94 -1.85 13.22 -17.42
CA GLU A 94 -1.47 14.38 -18.23
C GLU A 94 -1.29 15.63 -17.35
N GLU A 95 -2.12 15.82 -16.31
CA GLU A 95 -1.94 16.90 -15.32
C GLU A 95 -0.63 16.72 -14.54
N PHE A 96 -0.31 15.50 -14.08
CA PHE A 96 0.97 15.20 -13.45
C PHE A 96 2.17 15.43 -14.40
N ILE A 97 2.07 15.05 -15.68
CA ILE A 97 3.10 15.35 -16.69
C ILE A 97 3.29 16.87 -16.86
N ALA A 98 2.20 17.64 -16.92
CA ALA A 98 2.27 19.09 -17.01
C ALA A 98 2.91 19.73 -15.76
N ALA A 99 2.56 19.24 -14.57
CA ALA A 99 3.13 19.70 -13.30
C ALA A 99 4.63 19.42 -13.20
N VAL A 100 5.10 18.25 -13.65
CA VAL A 100 6.55 17.94 -13.75
C VAL A 100 7.26 18.96 -14.64
N VAL A 101 6.76 19.18 -15.86
CA VAL A 101 7.39 20.09 -16.83
C VAL A 101 7.42 21.53 -16.33
N ALA A 102 6.36 22.00 -15.68
CA ALA A 102 6.30 23.33 -15.09
C ALA A 102 7.24 23.46 -13.88
N TRP A 103 7.32 22.43 -13.02
CA TRP A 103 8.20 22.43 -11.85
C TRP A 103 9.69 22.47 -12.24
N GLU A 104 10.11 21.69 -13.25
CA GLU A 104 11.49 21.71 -13.76
C GLU A 104 11.90 23.06 -14.35
N ARG A 105 10.94 23.87 -14.82
CA ARG A 105 11.17 25.24 -15.30
C ARG A 105 11.12 26.31 -14.20
N GLY A 106 10.73 25.95 -12.98
CA GLY A 106 10.44 26.90 -11.91
C GLY A 106 9.13 27.68 -12.12
N GLU A 107 8.24 27.17 -12.99
CA GLU A 107 6.91 27.73 -13.29
C GLU A 107 5.83 27.21 -12.32
N ALA A 108 6.08 26.07 -11.65
CA ALA A 108 5.21 25.46 -10.64
C ALA A 108 5.95 25.12 -9.34
N SER A 109 5.19 24.95 -8.26
CA SER A 109 5.64 24.58 -6.92
C SER A 109 5.74 23.06 -6.71
N ALA A 110 6.51 22.65 -5.71
CA ALA A 110 6.55 21.24 -5.29
C ALA A 110 5.21 20.77 -4.68
N GLU A 111 4.34 21.69 -4.26
CA GLU A 111 3.01 21.37 -3.72
C GLU A 111 2.03 21.00 -4.83
N GLU A 112 2.07 21.68 -5.99
CA GLU A 112 1.31 21.30 -7.19
C GLU A 112 1.76 19.93 -7.72
N LEU A 113 3.07 19.70 -7.84
CA LEU A 113 3.60 18.39 -8.22
C LEU A 113 3.14 17.26 -7.29
N LYS A 114 3.05 17.53 -5.98
CA LYS A 114 2.55 16.58 -4.97
C LYS A 114 1.03 16.37 -5.06
N LYS A 115 0.26 17.41 -5.41
CA LYS A 115 -1.19 17.31 -5.66
C LYS A 115 -1.44 16.33 -6.80
N GLU A 116 -0.89 16.58 -7.98
CA GLU A 116 -1.19 15.74 -9.16
C GLU A 116 -0.70 14.29 -8.98
N LEU A 117 0.40 14.08 -8.25
CA LEU A 117 0.84 12.73 -7.88
C LEU A 117 -0.12 12.03 -6.89
N ALA A 118 -0.79 12.79 -6.02
CA ALA A 118 -1.83 12.25 -5.13
C ALA A 118 -3.11 11.91 -5.89
N ASP A 119 -3.46 12.68 -6.92
CA ASP A 119 -4.62 12.42 -7.79
C ASP A 119 -4.36 11.18 -8.69
N VAL A 120 -3.12 10.95 -9.16
CA VAL A 120 -2.73 9.65 -9.74
C VAL A 120 -2.83 8.50 -8.71
N TYR A 121 -2.44 8.72 -7.45
CA TYR A 121 -2.55 7.71 -6.39
C TYR A 121 -4.01 7.39 -6.02
N LEU A 122 -4.92 8.37 -6.09
CA LEU A 122 -6.36 8.18 -5.93
C LEU A 122 -6.90 7.13 -6.91
N GLN A 123 -6.47 7.19 -8.18
CA GLN A 123 -6.85 6.22 -9.20
C GLN A 123 -6.32 4.80 -8.89
N VAL A 124 -5.07 4.68 -8.41
CA VAL A 124 -4.51 3.39 -7.96
C VAL A 124 -5.33 2.79 -6.82
N LEU A 125 -5.72 3.61 -5.82
CA LEU A 125 -6.58 3.17 -4.72
C LEU A 125 -7.97 2.73 -5.19
N PHE A 126 -8.59 3.46 -6.12
CA PHE A 126 -9.87 3.09 -6.73
C PHE A 126 -9.81 1.72 -7.41
N HIS A 127 -8.80 1.49 -8.25
CA HIS A 127 -8.62 0.21 -8.95
C HIS A 127 -8.33 -0.93 -7.97
N ALA A 128 -7.53 -0.69 -6.92
CA ALA A 128 -7.27 -1.69 -5.89
C ALA A 128 -8.52 -2.04 -5.06
N GLU A 129 -9.32 -1.06 -4.66
CA GLU A 129 -10.53 -1.28 -3.86
C GLU A 129 -11.65 -1.95 -4.67
N LEU A 130 -11.85 -1.56 -5.94
CA LEU A 130 -12.77 -2.24 -6.85
C LEU A 130 -12.37 -3.71 -7.10
N ALA A 131 -11.07 -4.02 -7.12
CA ALA A 131 -10.58 -5.40 -7.21
C ALA A 131 -10.81 -6.18 -5.91
N ARG A 132 -10.53 -5.56 -4.75
CA ARG A 132 -10.73 -6.18 -3.44
C ARG A 132 -12.19 -6.58 -3.22
N ARG A 133 -13.14 -5.70 -3.59
CA ARG A 133 -14.59 -5.96 -3.47
C ARG A 133 -15.09 -7.12 -4.35
N ARG A 134 -14.34 -7.55 -5.36
CA ARG A 134 -14.65 -8.74 -6.18
C ARG A 134 -13.91 -10.00 -5.71
N GLY A 135 -12.98 -9.87 -4.76
CA GLY A 135 -12.09 -10.95 -4.34
C GLY A 135 -10.94 -11.22 -5.32
N ASP A 136 -10.58 -10.24 -6.17
CA ASP A 136 -9.53 -10.42 -7.18
C ASP A 136 -8.13 -10.18 -6.60
N PHE A 137 -7.89 -8.99 -6.01
CA PHE A 137 -6.64 -8.57 -5.35
C PHE A 137 -6.86 -7.27 -4.56
N SER A 138 -5.96 -6.96 -3.63
CA SER A 138 -5.97 -5.77 -2.78
C SER A 138 -4.81 -4.80 -3.06
N MET A 139 -4.84 -3.61 -2.45
CA MET A 139 -3.72 -2.64 -2.53
C MET A 139 -2.42 -3.20 -1.93
N VAL A 140 -2.52 -4.08 -0.92
CA VAL A 140 -1.37 -4.75 -0.33
C VAL A 140 -0.71 -5.70 -1.35
N GLU A 141 -1.52 -6.45 -2.10
CA GLU A 141 -1.04 -7.33 -3.16
C GLU A 141 -0.47 -6.55 -4.36
N VAL A 142 -1.00 -5.37 -4.68
CA VAL A 142 -0.39 -4.46 -5.67
C VAL A 142 1.01 -4.00 -5.23
N ALA A 143 1.17 -3.63 -3.97
CA ALA A 143 2.48 -3.26 -3.42
C ALA A 143 3.45 -4.45 -3.38
N GLN A 144 2.97 -5.64 -3.00
CA GLN A 144 3.75 -6.87 -3.00
C GLN A 144 4.22 -7.25 -4.42
N ALA A 145 3.33 -7.21 -5.42
CA ALA A 145 3.66 -7.48 -6.81
C ALA A 145 4.65 -6.45 -7.42
N PHE A 146 4.69 -5.23 -6.90
CA PHE A 146 5.74 -4.25 -7.22
C PHE A 146 7.10 -4.66 -6.64
N VAL A 147 7.15 -5.08 -5.36
CA VAL A 147 8.39 -5.53 -4.71
C VAL A 147 8.94 -6.79 -5.39
N GLU A 148 8.12 -7.80 -5.66
CA GLU A 148 8.51 -9.05 -6.33
C GLU A 148 9.10 -8.79 -7.73
N LYS A 149 8.45 -7.91 -8.50
CA LYS A 149 8.94 -7.45 -9.81
C LYS A 149 10.31 -6.78 -9.72
N LEU A 150 10.55 -5.97 -8.69
CA LEU A 150 11.87 -5.37 -8.46
C LEU A 150 12.90 -6.39 -7.96
N GLN A 151 12.53 -7.38 -7.15
CA GLN A 151 13.45 -8.47 -6.76
C GLN A 151 13.96 -9.24 -7.98
N VAL A 152 13.12 -9.43 -9.00
CA VAL A 152 13.49 -10.12 -10.25
C VAL A 152 14.23 -9.22 -11.24
N ARG A 153 13.83 -7.96 -11.40
CA ARG A 153 14.36 -7.05 -12.45
C ARG A 153 15.46 -6.08 -11.97
N ALA A 154 15.58 -5.87 -10.67
CA ALA A 154 16.54 -4.98 -10.03
C ALA A 154 17.07 -5.59 -8.71
N PRO A 155 17.69 -6.79 -8.74
CA PRO A 155 18.10 -7.53 -7.54
C PRO A 155 19.09 -6.77 -6.65
N TYR A 156 19.85 -5.83 -7.22
CA TYR A 156 20.77 -4.94 -6.49
C TYR A 156 20.08 -4.05 -5.44
N LEU A 157 18.75 -3.93 -5.46
CA LEU A 157 18.00 -3.25 -4.41
C LEU A 157 17.82 -4.12 -3.14
N PHE A 158 18.16 -5.41 -3.20
CA PHE A 158 17.86 -6.41 -2.17
C PHE A 158 19.05 -7.31 -1.78
N ASP A 159 20.09 -7.40 -2.61
CA ASP A 159 21.25 -8.30 -2.41
C ASP A 159 22.36 -7.74 -1.49
N GLY A 160 22.17 -6.54 -0.95
CA GLY A 160 23.15 -5.85 -0.10
C GLY A 160 24.14 -4.96 -0.86
N THR A 161 23.93 -4.72 -2.16
CA THR A 161 24.69 -3.71 -2.92
C THR A 161 24.60 -2.33 -2.26
N THR A 162 25.77 -1.71 -2.02
CA THR A 162 25.89 -0.37 -1.39
C THR A 162 26.44 0.70 -2.34
N GLU A 163 27.01 0.31 -3.48
CA GLU A 163 27.57 1.23 -4.48
C GLU A 163 26.54 1.60 -5.56
N ILE A 164 26.80 2.69 -6.29
CA ILE A 164 25.93 3.12 -7.39
C ILE A 164 26.08 2.15 -8.57
N VAL A 165 25.03 1.36 -8.83
CA VAL A 165 24.96 0.47 -9.99
C VAL A 165 24.86 1.30 -11.28
N ALA A 166 25.76 1.06 -12.23
CA ALA A 166 25.77 1.75 -13.51
C ALA A 166 24.48 1.51 -14.33
N VAL A 167 23.98 2.55 -15.00
CA VAL A 167 22.72 2.52 -15.78
C VAL A 167 22.67 1.37 -16.79
N GLU A 168 23.79 1.04 -17.43
CA GLU A 168 23.82 -0.05 -18.40
C GLU A 168 23.64 -1.43 -17.75
N GLU A 169 24.16 -1.63 -16.53
CA GLU A 169 23.91 -2.87 -15.79
C GLU A 169 22.47 -2.93 -15.26
N GLN A 170 21.90 -1.79 -14.84
CA GLN A 170 20.47 -1.73 -14.50
C GLN A 170 19.58 -2.18 -15.67
N LYS A 171 19.85 -1.71 -16.90
CA LYS A 171 19.15 -2.17 -18.11
C LYS A 171 19.36 -3.67 -18.38
N ASN A 172 20.60 -4.16 -18.26
CA ASN A 172 20.92 -5.58 -18.47
C ASN A 172 20.14 -6.47 -17.50
N LEU A 173 20.10 -6.11 -16.21
CA LEU A 173 19.35 -6.83 -15.18
C LEU A 173 17.84 -6.76 -15.45
N TRP A 174 17.32 -5.61 -15.87
CA TRP A 174 15.89 -5.42 -16.16
C TRP A 174 15.40 -6.31 -17.30
N GLU A 175 16.14 -6.41 -18.41
CA GLU A 175 15.78 -7.28 -19.54
C GLU A 175 15.97 -8.77 -19.21
N LYS A 176 17.00 -9.16 -18.45
CA LYS A 176 17.14 -10.53 -17.93
C LYS A 176 15.96 -10.91 -17.02
N GLY A 177 15.53 -9.99 -16.14
CA GLY A 177 14.39 -10.18 -15.25
C GLY A 177 13.08 -10.39 -16.01
N LYS A 178 12.77 -9.51 -16.98
CA LYS A 178 11.61 -9.66 -17.89
C LYS A 178 11.58 -11.02 -18.59
N GLN A 179 12.72 -11.48 -19.13
CA GLN A 179 12.80 -12.78 -19.79
C GLN A 179 12.54 -13.94 -18.82
N THR A 180 12.94 -13.81 -17.57
CA THR A 180 12.73 -14.81 -16.51
C THR A 180 11.26 -14.90 -16.13
N GLU A 181 10.58 -13.77 -15.93
CA GLU A 181 9.13 -13.72 -15.68
C GLU A 181 8.35 -14.34 -16.84
N GLN A 182 8.64 -13.93 -18.08
CA GLN A 182 7.94 -14.44 -19.26
C GLN A 182 8.10 -15.94 -19.49
N ARG A 183 9.20 -16.56 -19.04
CA ARG A 183 9.37 -18.03 -19.08
C ARG A 183 8.53 -18.72 -18.00
N ARG A 184 8.46 -18.15 -16.80
CA ARG A 184 7.60 -18.63 -15.70
C ARG A 184 6.13 -18.58 -16.10
N GLU A 185 5.68 -17.47 -16.68
CA GLU A 185 4.31 -17.26 -17.17
C GLU A 185 3.91 -18.25 -18.28
N ARG A 186 4.86 -18.65 -19.14
CA ARG A 186 4.64 -19.64 -20.21
C ARG A 186 4.67 -21.09 -19.73
N GLY A 187 5.08 -21.35 -18.48
CA GLY A 187 5.29 -22.71 -17.97
C GLY A 187 6.50 -23.42 -18.56
N ASP A 188 7.47 -22.69 -19.14
CA ASP A 188 8.70 -23.24 -19.70
C ASP A 188 9.59 -23.78 -18.56
N SER A 189 9.40 -25.05 -18.22
CA SER A 189 10.17 -25.74 -17.19
C SER A 189 11.60 -25.96 -17.68
N VAL A 190 12.57 -25.36 -16.97
CA VAL A 190 14.00 -25.56 -17.23
C VAL A 190 14.45 -26.82 -16.47
N TYR A 191 14.28 -27.97 -17.13
CA TYR A 191 14.97 -29.23 -16.82
C TYR A 191 16.16 -29.42 -17.79
#